data_AF-A0A355RDF6-F1
#
_entry.id   AF-A0A355RDF6-F1
#
_cell.length_a   1.000
_cell.length_b   1.000
_cell.length_c   1.000
_cell.angle_alpha   90.00
_cell.angle_beta   90.00
_cell.angle_gamma   90.00
#
_symmetry.space_group_name_H-M   'P 1'
#
loop_
_entity.id
_entity.type
_entity.pdbx_description
1 polymer ?
#
loop_
_entity_poly.entity_id
_entity_poly.type
_entity_poly.pdbx_seq_one_letter_code
_entity_poly.pdbx_strand_id
1 'polypeptide(L)'
;MLKEFCDAQGLPHPHIFSESGRSLTAHHAMLVIQVTDVEKHNDDVPTIENKEALPETVQWLVDLLGPTDIEMVTETYWRATHYMGDVAAQYADGKLSLGEKALAEQCYFAVCRRLHNSLKARQRSHRQVLDELNDKLADKYICNFSVFQSLPDTWAIGQVLPIIPLHRLDEEPMRRAVLQDLTCDSDGKINQYVDEQSIETSMPVHAVKEGEDYLLGVFLVGAYQEILGDMHNLFGDTDSVNIYQNADGSVYHAGIETHDTIEDMLRYVHLSPEELMTHYRDKVASAKITARERTQYLDALRLGLTRSSYLSS
;
A
#
# COMPACT_ATOMS: atom_id res chain seq x y z
N MET A 1 37.56 21.80 12.53
CA MET A 1 38.01 20.78 13.50
C MET A 1 39.24 19.96 13.11
N LEU A 2 39.43 19.43 11.88
CA LEU A 2 40.70 18.76 11.52
C LEU A 2 41.85 19.74 11.20
N LYS A 3 41.57 20.71 10.32
CA LYS A 3 42.52 21.76 9.92
C LYS A 3 43.11 22.53 11.11
N GLU A 4 42.23 23.03 11.98
CA GLU A 4 42.62 23.82 13.16
C GLU A 4 43.49 23.03 14.13
N PHE A 5 43.22 21.73 14.29
CA PHE A 5 44.04 20.85 15.12
C PHE A 5 45.45 20.67 14.52
N CYS A 6 45.56 20.37 13.22
CA CYS A 6 46.84 20.26 12.54
C CYS A 6 47.64 21.57 12.62
N ASP A 7 46.99 22.71 12.39
CA ASP A 7 47.60 24.03 12.45
C ASP A 7 48.12 24.35 13.88
N ALA A 8 47.32 24.05 14.91
CA ALA A 8 47.70 24.29 16.31
C ALA A 8 48.84 23.38 16.79
N GLN A 9 48.93 22.16 16.27
CA GLN A 9 49.96 21.18 16.62
C GLN A 9 51.19 21.23 15.70
N GLY A 10 51.20 22.11 14.68
CA GLY A 10 52.28 22.20 13.70
C GLY A 10 52.46 20.92 12.86
N LEU A 11 51.37 20.17 12.64
CA LEU A 11 51.37 18.91 11.91
C LEU A 11 51.01 19.12 10.43
N PRO A 12 51.57 18.33 9.49
CA PRO A 12 51.12 18.34 8.10
C PRO A 12 49.67 17.87 8.00
N HIS A 13 48.92 18.41 7.04
CA HIS A 13 47.52 18.04 6.84
C HIS A 13 47.46 16.67 6.14
N PRO A 14 46.73 15.69 6.70
CA PRO A 14 46.65 14.35 6.12
C PRO A 14 45.71 14.30 4.90
N HIS A 15 45.80 13.21 4.14
CA HIS A 15 44.76 12.87 3.17
C HIS A 15 43.46 12.50 3.90
N ILE A 16 42.34 12.98 3.36
CA ILE A 16 41.00 12.70 3.89
C ILE A 16 40.37 11.62 3.03
N PHE A 17 39.92 10.53 3.68
CA PHE A 17 39.16 9.46 3.06
C PHE A 17 37.74 9.45 3.64
N SER A 18 36.75 9.13 2.80
CA SER A 18 35.35 9.01 3.20
C SER A 18 34.73 7.76 2.60
N GLU A 19 34.05 6.97 3.44
CA GLU A 19 33.36 5.74 3.05
C GLU A 19 31.86 6.00 2.86
N SER A 20 31.52 7.00 2.06
CA SER A 20 30.16 7.53 1.90
C SER A 20 29.29 6.67 0.96
N GLY A 21 29.17 5.37 1.23
CA GLY A 21 28.47 4.40 0.37
C GLY A 21 27.02 4.80 0.05
N ARG A 22 26.20 5.09 1.08
CA ARG A 22 24.80 5.53 0.90
C ARG A 22 24.70 6.77 0.00
N SER A 23 25.64 7.72 0.11
CA SER A 23 25.64 8.92 -0.72
C SER A 23 25.90 8.61 -2.20
N LEU A 24 26.64 7.55 -2.50
CA LEU A 24 26.95 7.13 -3.86
C LEU A 24 25.81 6.30 -4.47
N THR A 25 25.16 5.44 -3.67
CA THR A 25 24.25 4.43 -4.20
C THR A 25 22.77 4.75 -4.01
N ALA A 26 22.35 5.64 -3.12
CA ALA A 26 20.91 5.81 -2.83
C ALA A 26 20.05 6.07 -4.09
N HIS A 27 20.50 6.94 -5.01
CA HIS A 27 19.68 7.44 -6.12
C HIS A 27 19.67 6.54 -7.36
N HIS A 28 20.54 5.54 -7.45
CA HIS A 28 20.76 4.82 -8.72
C HIS A 28 19.67 3.81 -9.08
N ALA A 29 18.80 3.46 -8.12
CA ALA A 29 17.75 2.47 -8.29
C ALA A 29 16.36 3.04 -7.93
N MET A 30 15.34 2.55 -8.61
CA MET A 30 13.92 2.75 -8.26
C MET A 30 13.21 1.40 -8.31
N LEU A 31 12.25 1.20 -7.42
CA LEU A 31 11.32 0.08 -7.47
C LEU A 31 10.05 0.54 -8.20
N VAL A 32 9.63 -0.22 -9.22
CA VAL A 32 8.36 0.03 -9.92
C VAL A 32 7.34 -0.98 -9.42
N ILE A 33 6.20 -0.49 -8.91
CA ILE A 33 5.13 -1.32 -8.37
C ILE A 33 3.82 -1.03 -9.11
N GLN A 34 3.01 -2.07 -9.31
CA GLN A 34 1.67 -1.96 -9.87
C GLN A 34 0.64 -2.00 -8.75
N VAL A 35 -0.36 -1.11 -8.79
CA VAL A 35 -1.55 -1.22 -7.95
C VAL A 35 -2.49 -2.24 -8.57
N THR A 36 -2.79 -3.31 -7.83
CA THR A 36 -3.63 -4.42 -8.29
C THR A 36 -5.09 -4.25 -7.89
N ASP A 37 -5.34 -3.61 -6.75
CA ASP A 37 -6.70 -3.39 -6.26
C ASP A 37 -6.77 -2.16 -5.35
N VAL A 38 -7.97 -1.64 -5.16
CA VAL A 38 -8.25 -0.44 -4.36
C VAL A 38 -9.44 -0.68 -3.44
N GLU A 39 -9.19 -0.70 -2.14
CA GLU A 39 -10.24 -0.69 -1.13
C GLU A 39 -10.65 0.75 -0.81
N LYS A 40 -11.95 1.03 -0.88
CA LYS A 40 -12.53 2.34 -0.62
C LYS A 40 -13.65 2.16 0.39
N HIS A 41 -13.84 3.15 1.26
CA HIS A 41 -15.08 3.22 2.02
C HIS A 41 -16.26 3.48 1.10
N ASN A 42 -17.40 2.81 1.34
CA ASN A 42 -18.66 3.19 0.72
C ASN A 42 -19.14 4.48 1.39
N ASP A 43 -18.84 5.60 0.74
CA ASP A 43 -19.25 6.94 1.14
C ASP A 43 -20.37 7.51 0.26
N ASP A 44 -21.03 6.65 -0.53
CA ASP A 44 -22.24 7.02 -1.28
C ASP A 44 -23.38 7.32 -0.31
N VAL A 45 -24.14 8.39 -0.60
CA VAL A 45 -25.33 8.74 0.19
C VAL A 45 -26.40 7.66 -0.01
N PRO A 46 -26.80 6.92 1.05
CA PRO A 46 -27.76 5.84 0.90
C PRO A 46 -29.17 6.36 0.65
N THR A 47 -29.96 5.59 -0.09
CA THR A 47 -31.41 5.81 -0.20
C THR A 47 -32.09 5.24 1.03
N ILE A 48 -32.77 6.10 1.80
CA ILE A 48 -33.51 5.72 3.00
C ILE A 48 -35.01 5.68 2.68
N GLU A 49 -35.61 4.49 2.65
CA GLU A 49 -37.05 4.33 2.34
C GLU A 49 -37.96 4.74 3.49
N ASN A 50 -37.63 4.30 4.71
CA ASN A 50 -38.40 4.61 5.91
C ASN A 50 -37.43 4.77 7.09
N LYS A 51 -37.17 6.03 7.45
CA LYS A 51 -36.26 6.37 8.54
C LYS A 51 -36.83 5.92 9.89
N GLU A 52 -38.14 6.10 10.10
CA GLU A 52 -38.81 5.82 11.37
C GLU A 52 -38.82 4.33 11.73
N ALA A 53 -38.63 3.45 10.75
CA ALA A 53 -38.48 2.01 10.94
C ALA A 53 -37.08 1.59 11.43
N LEU A 54 -36.08 2.47 11.30
CA LEU A 54 -34.71 2.17 11.71
C LEU A 54 -34.54 2.32 13.23
N PRO A 55 -33.55 1.64 13.83
CA PRO A 55 -33.17 1.87 15.22
C PRO A 55 -32.74 3.32 15.46
N GLU A 56 -33.03 3.85 16.64
CA GLU A 56 -32.83 5.27 16.98
C GLU A 56 -31.39 5.76 16.73
N THR A 57 -30.39 4.93 17.04
CA THR A 57 -28.97 5.22 16.80
C THR A 57 -28.62 5.37 15.31
N VAL A 58 -29.27 4.59 14.44
CA VAL A 58 -29.10 4.69 12.99
C VAL A 58 -29.84 5.93 12.46
N GLN A 59 -31.02 6.23 12.99
CA GLN A 59 -31.77 7.45 12.64
C GLN A 59 -30.96 8.72 12.89
N TRP A 60 -30.21 8.78 14.00
CA TRP A 60 -29.34 9.91 14.31
C TRP A 60 -28.24 10.12 13.27
N LEU A 61 -27.64 9.05 12.74
CA LEU A 61 -26.65 9.16 11.65
C LEU A 61 -27.30 9.60 10.34
N VAL A 62 -28.50 9.09 10.03
CA VAL A 62 -29.28 9.53 8.86
C VAL A 62 -29.59 11.02 8.93
N ASP A 63 -29.93 11.55 10.11
CA ASP A 63 -30.17 12.99 10.30
C ASP A 63 -28.95 13.85 10.00
N LEU A 64 -27.74 13.31 10.20
CA LEU A 64 -26.51 14.03 9.87
C LEU A 64 -26.20 14.05 8.37
N LEU A 65 -26.91 13.31 7.51
CA LEU A 65 -26.74 13.35 6.05
C LEU A 65 -27.22 14.67 5.42
N GLY A 66 -28.02 15.46 6.13
CA GLY A 66 -28.45 16.80 5.70
C GLY A 66 -27.32 17.84 5.71
N PRO A 67 -27.53 19.01 5.08
CA PRO A 67 -26.56 20.09 5.05
C PRO A 67 -26.15 20.55 6.46
N THR A 68 -24.89 20.91 6.63
CA THR A 68 -24.32 21.38 7.91
C THR A 68 -23.80 22.81 7.77
N ASP A 69 -23.99 23.62 8.81
CA ASP A 69 -23.33 24.92 8.90
C ASP A 69 -21.80 24.74 8.94
N ILE A 70 -21.07 25.58 8.22
CA ILE A 70 -19.60 25.55 8.17
C ILE A 70 -18.98 25.75 9.56
N GLU A 71 -19.65 26.49 10.45
CA GLU A 71 -19.20 26.70 11.83
C GLU A 71 -19.37 25.44 12.70
N MET A 72 -20.27 24.54 12.32
CA MET A 72 -20.62 23.32 13.07
C MET A 72 -19.98 22.04 12.50
N VAL A 73 -19.09 22.15 11.51
CA VAL A 73 -18.49 20.99 10.81
C VAL A 73 -17.75 20.08 11.78
N THR A 74 -16.95 20.65 12.69
CA THR A 74 -16.19 19.87 13.68
C THR A 74 -17.10 19.22 14.71
N GLU A 75 -18.13 19.92 15.20
CA GLU A 75 -19.11 19.35 16.13
C GLU A 75 -19.87 18.18 15.48
N THR A 76 -20.26 18.35 14.22
CA THR A 76 -20.98 17.33 13.45
C THR A 76 -20.14 16.08 13.26
N TYR A 77 -18.84 16.23 13.00
CA TYR A 77 -17.91 15.09 12.93
C TYR A 77 -17.82 14.33 14.26
N TRP A 78 -17.65 15.04 15.38
CA TRP A 78 -17.58 14.40 16.69
C TRP A 78 -18.88 13.70 17.07
N ARG A 79 -20.02 14.32 16.75
CA ARG A 79 -21.35 13.75 16.95
C ARG A 79 -21.56 12.49 16.11
N ALA A 80 -21.19 12.51 14.83
CA ALA A 80 -21.25 11.34 13.96
C ALA A 80 -20.36 10.19 14.50
N THR A 81 -19.16 10.52 14.96
CA THR A 81 -18.22 9.54 15.55
C THR A 81 -18.77 8.92 16.83
N HIS A 82 -19.41 9.73 17.69
CA HIS A 82 -20.09 9.23 18.88
C HIS A 82 -21.23 8.26 18.53
N TYR A 83 -22.12 8.63 17.60
CA TYR A 83 -23.21 7.77 17.16
C TYR A 83 -22.72 6.45 16.54
N MET A 84 -21.62 6.49 15.78
CA MET A 84 -21.00 5.27 15.26
C MET A 84 -20.47 4.36 16.38
N GLY A 85 -19.97 4.93 17.48
CA GLY A 85 -19.61 4.19 18.69
C GLY A 85 -20.80 3.50 19.34
N ASP A 86 -21.94 4.20 19.45
CA ASP A 86 -23.18 3.63 20.00
C ASP A 86 -23.73 2.51 19.12
N VAL A 87 -23.70 2.67 17.79
CA VAL A 87 -24.06 1.62 16.83
C VAL A 87 -23.17 0.40 16.99
N ALA A 88 -21.85 0.57 17.11
CA ALA A 88 -20.92 -0.54 17.30
C ALA A 88 -21.20 -1.30 18.60
N ALA A 89 -21.48 -0.59 19.70
CA ALA A 89 -21.85 -1.19 20.97
C ALA A 89 -23.18 -1.96 20.90
N GLN A 90 -24.20 -1.38 20.27
CA GLN A 90 -25.50 -2.03 20.12
C GLN A 90 -25.44 -3.26 19.21
N TYR A 91 -24.63 -3.24 18.15
CA TYR A 91 -24.39 -4.42 17.33
C TYR A 91 -23.69 -5.54 18.13
N ALA A 92 -22.68 -5.20 18.93
CA ALA A 92 -21.98 -6.17 19.78
C ALA A 92 -22.92 -6.81 20.83
N ASP A 93 -23.87 -6.04 21.34
CA ASP A 93 -24.94 -6.51 22.24
C ASP A 93 -26.04 -7.33 21.52
N GLY A 94 -25.99 -7.46 20.18
CA GLY A 94 -27.01 -8.14 19.38
C GLY A 94 -28.33 -7.37 19.22
N LYS A 95 -28.34 -6.06 19.48
CA LYS A 95 -29.51 -5.17 19.34
C LYS A 95 -29.71 -4.64 17.93
N LEU A 96 -28.65 -4.66 17.11
CA LEU A 96 -28.69 -4.27 15.70
C LEU A 96 -28.37 -5.47 14.82
N SER A 97 -29.05 -5.54 13.68
CA SER A 97 -28.71 -6.45 12.59
C SER A 97 -27.46 -5.98 11.84
N LEU A 98 -26.84 -6.88 11.08
CA LEU A 98 -25.72 -6.55 10.21
C LEU A 98 -26.11 -5.51 9.15
N GLY A 99 -27.34 -5.58 8.63
CA GLY A 99 -27.84 -4.61 7.64
C GLY A 99 -27.96 -3.19 8.22
N GLU A 100 -28.46 -3.07 9.45
CA GLU A 100 -28.56 -1.77 10.14
C GLU A 100 -27.18 -1.20 10.48
N LYS A 101 -26.23 -2.05 10.91
CA LYS A 101 -24.84 -1.64 11.12
C LYS A 101 -24.19 -1.18 9.82
N ALA A 102 -24.37 -1.92 8.72
CA ALA A 102 -23.82 -1.55 7.42
C ALA A 102 -24.39 -0.21 6.92
N LEU A 103 -25.69 0.02 7.07
CA LEU A 103 -26.33 1.29 6.72
C LEU A 103 -25.78 2.45 7.56
N ALA A 104 -25.60 2.24 8.87
CA ALA A 104 -25.02 3.23 9.77
C ALA A 104 -23.57 3.58 9.38
N GLU A 105 -22.74 2.57 9.06
CA GLU A 105 -21.37 2.77 8.59
C GLU A 105 -21.35 3.55 7.27
N GLN A 106 -22.22 3.22 6.31
CA GLN A 106 -22.34 3.96 5.06
C GLN A 106 -22.77 5.42 5.31
N CYS A 107 -23.76 5.66 6.18
CA CYS A 107 -24.18 7.02 6.55
C CYS A 107 -23.01 7.80 7.17
N TYR A 108 -22.27 7.18 8.08
CA TYR A 108 -21.12 7.78 8.75
C TYR A 108 -20.03 8.20 7.75
N PHE A 109 -19.65 7.32 6.82
CA PHE A 109 -18.64 7.65 5.81
C PHE A 109 -19.12 8.69 4.79
N ALA A 110 -20.40 8.68 4.39
CA ALA A 110 -21.00 9.73 3.57
C ALA A 110 -20.97 11.10 4.27
N VAL A 111 -21.26 11.15 5.58
CA VAL A 111 -21.11 12.38 6.38
C VAL A 111 -19.64 12.80 6.42
N CYS A 112 -18.71 11.89 6.72
CA CYS A 112 -17.27 12.19 6.77
C CYS A 112 -16.77 12.80 5.46
N ARG A 113 -17.13 12.22 4.31
CA ARG A 113 -16.75 12.75 2.99
C ARG A 113 -17.31 14.15 2.74
N ARG A 114 -18.58 14.38 3.07
CA ARG A 114 -19.19 15.71 2.94
C ARG A 114 -18.49 16.76 3.81
N LEU A 115 -18.19 16.40 5.06
CA LEU A 115 -17.51 17.29 6.00
C LEU A 115 -16.08 17.58 5.52
N HIS A 116 -15.35 16.56 5.05
CA HIS A 116 -14.01 16.73 4.47
C HIS A 116 -13.99 17.77 3.34
N ASN A 117 -14.93 17.70 2.39
CA ASN A 117 -15.07 18.68 1.30
C ASN A 117 -15.42 20.10 1.78
N SER A 118 -15.91 20.26 3.00
CA SER A 118 -16.31 21.55 3.58
C SER A 118 -15.21 22.18 4.44
N LEU A 119 -14.22 21.38 4.89
CA LEU A 119 -13.12 21.84 5.74
C LEU A 119 -12.11 22.67 4.95
N LYS A 120 -11.46 23.60 5.65
CA LYS A 120 -10.45 24.50 5.08
C LYS A 120 -9.17 24.42 5.91
N ALA A 121 -8.07 23.96 5.30
CA ALA A 121 -6.79 23.78 5.96
C ALA A 121 -6.22 25.07 6.63
N ARG A 122 -6.61 26.25 6.13
CA ARG A 122 -6.21 27.55 6.69
C ARG A 122 -6.89 27.90 8.01
N GLN A 123 -8.00 27.24 8.34
CA GLN A 123 -8.74 27.51 9.57
C GLN A 123 -8.23 26.59 10.69
N ARG A 124 -7.61 27.16 11.72
CA ARG A 124 -6.93 26.39 12.78
C ARG A 124 -7.87 25.42 13.52
N SER A 125 -9.13 25.79 13.72
CA SER A 125 -10.13 24.92 14.36
C SER A 125 -10.46 23.68 13.54
N HIS A 126 -10.22 23.70 12.22
CA HIS A 126 -10.53 22.60 11.30
C HIS A 126 -9.39 21.60 11.14
N ARG A 127 -8.15 21.99 11.48
CA ARG A 127 -6.95 21.20 11.16
C ARG A 127 -6.99 19.80 11.76
N GLN A 128 -7.28 19.68 13.06
CA GLN A 128 -7.32 18.37 13.73
C GLN A 128 -8.32 17.41 13.07
N VAL A 129 -9.53 17.89 12.79
CA VAL A 129 -10.58 17.06 12.16
C VAL A 129 -10.22 16.76 10.70
N LEU A 130 -9.57 17.69 9.99
CA LEU A 130 -9.10 17.46 8.63
C LEU A 130 -8.04 16.36 8.59
N ASP A 131 -7.08 16.37 9.52
CA ASP A 131 -6.02 15.35 9.62
C ASP A 131 -6.65 13.98 9.92
N GLU A 132 -7.57 13.89 10.89
CA GLU A 132 -8.30 12.64 11.19
C GLU A 132 -9.14 12.14 10.01
N LEU A 133 -9.78 13.03 9.26
CA LEU A 133 -10.56 12.66 8.08
C LEU A 133 -9.68 12.27 6.91
N ASN A 134 -8.51 12.89 6.73
CA ASN A 134 -7.53 12.47 5.71
C ASN A 134 -7.09 11.03 5.95
N ASP A 135 -6.79 10.67 7.20
CA ASP A 135 -6.42 9.30 7.57
C ASP A 135 -7.58 8.32 7.38
N LYS A 136 -8.77 8.71 7.85
CA LYS A 136 -9.96 7.84 7.85
C LYS A 136 -10.55 7.64 6.46
N LEU A 137 -10.42 8.60 5.55
CA LEU A 137 -10.97 8.55 4.19
C LEU A 137 -9.91 8.18 3.13
N ALA A 138 -8.68 7.89 3.54
CA ALA A 138 -7.64 7.42 2.63
C ALA A 138 -8.02 6.05 2.07
N ASP A 139 -7.90 5.91 0.76
CA ASP A 139 -8.07 4.62 0.09
C ASP A 139 -6.91 3.69 0.43
N LYS A 140 -7.14 2.38 0.41
CA LYS A 140 -6.04 1.41 0.49
C LYS A 140 -5.69 0.96 -0.91
N TYR A 141 -4.48 1.24 -1.34
CA TYR A 141 -3.98 0.80 -2.64
C TYR A 141 -3.14 -0.45 -2.42
N ILE A 142 -3.67 -1.59 -2.85
CA ILE A 142 -3.01 -2.88 -2.75
C ILE A 142 -2.02 -2.97 -3.92
N CYS A 143 -0.74 -3.09 -3.61
CA CYS A 143 0.35 -3.01 -4.56
C CYS A 143 1.04 -4.36 -4.69
N ASN A 144 1.38 -4.76 -5.91
CA ASN A 144 2.04 -6.03 -6.24
C ASN A 144 3.52 -6.03 -5.87
N PHE A 145 3.84 -6.06 -4.59
CA PHE A 145 5.20 -6.19 -4.07
C PHE A 145 5.16 -6.70 -2.61
N SER A 146 6.33 -6.79 -1.97
CA SER A 146 6.49 -7.05 -0.53
C SER A 146 7.36 -5.98 0.09
N VAL A 147 6.88 -5.33 1.17
CA VAL A 147 7.65 -4.34 1.94
C VAL A 147 8.88 -5.00 2.57
N PHE A 148 8.72 -6.23 3.07
CA PHE A 148 9.81 -6.96 3.73
C PHE A 148 10.93 -7.34 2.78
N GLN A 149 10.58 -7.62 1.51
CA GLN A 149 11.54 -7.97 0.48
C GLN A 149 12.22 -6.72 -0.11
N SER A 150 11.45 -5.72 -0.52
CA SER A 150 11.99 -4.61 -1.32
C SER A 150 12.23 -3.33 -0.52
N LEU A 151 11.58 -3.15 0.64
CA LEU A 151 11.65 -1.94 1.46
C LEU A 151 11.94 -2.24 2.96
N PRO A 152 12.95 -3.06 3.31
CA PRO A 152 13.17 -3.51 4.69
C PRO A 152 13.43 -2.36 5.67
N ASP A 153 14.19 -1.33 5.29
CA ASP A 153 14.43 -0.15 6.15
C ASP A 153 13.13 0.62 6.48
N THR A 154 12.13 0.62 5.59
CA THR A 154 10.83 1.27 5.84
C THR A 154 10.10 0.57 6.98
N TRP A 155 10.14 -0.76 7.00
CA TRP A 155 9.55 -1.56 8.08
C TRP A 155 10.39 -1.50 9.37
N ALA A 156 11.70 -1.73 9.26
CA ALA A 156 12.56 -1.94 10.42
C ALA A 156 12.90 -0.66 11.20
N ILE A 157 13.10 0.46 10.50
CA ILE A 157 13.60 1.71 11.11
C ILE A 157 12.78 2.95 10.74
N GLY A 158 11.65 2.78 10.03
CA GLY A 158 10.80 3.89 9.60
C GLY A 158 11.47 4.81 8.58
N GLN A 159 12.34 4.26 7.72
CA GLN A 159 12.96 5.04 6.65
C GLN A 159 11.88 5.56 5.69
N VAL A 160 11.91 6.86 5.42
CA VAL A 160 11.02 7.50 4.45
C VAL A 160 11.66 7.48 3.08
N LEU A 161 10.91 7.02 2.08
CA LEU A 161 11.30 6.96 0.68
C LEU A 161 10.28 7.73 -0.17
N PRO A 162 10.71 8.54 -1.15
CA PRO A 162 9.78 9.22 -2.04
C PRO A 162 9.01 8.22 -2.91
N ILE A 163 7.70 8.37 -2.97
CA ILE A 163 6.82 7.52 -3.79
C ILE A 163 5.94 8.43 -4.64
N ILE A 164 5.92 8.20 -5.95
CA ILE A 164 5.10 8.98 -6.88
C ILE A 164 4.45 8.08 -7.93
N PRO A 165 3.28 8.47 -8.47
CA PRO A 165 2.76 7.87 -9.70
C PRO A 165 3.75 8.05 -10.85
N LEU A 166 3.87 7.05 -11.73
CA LEU A 166 4.78 7.13 -12.90
C LEU A 166 4.09 7.68 -14.15
N HIS A 167 2.78 7.90 -14.10
CA HIS A 167 1.97 8.40 -15.20
C HIS A 167 0.88 9.35 -14.68
N ARG A 168 0.20 10.01 -15.62
CA ARG A 168 -0.86 11.01 -15.36
C ARG A 168 -0.39 12.19 -14.49
N LEU A 169 0.90 12.52 -14.55
CA LEU A 169 1.51 13.61 -13.77
C LEU A 169 1.03 15.01 -14.17
N ASP A 170 0.31 15.12 -15.27
CA ASP A 170 -0.39 16.31 -15.75
C ASP A 170 -1.83 16.43 -15.22
N GLU A 171 -2.35 15.39 -14.55
CA GLU A 171 -3.64 15.39 -13.87
C GLU A 171 -3.47 15.71 -12.38
N GLU A 172 -4.40 16.46 -11.79
CA GLU A 172 -4.39 16.71 -10.34
C GLU A 172 -4.88 15.46 -9.57
N PRO A 173 -4.09 14.92 -8.61
CA PRO A 173 -4.52 13.79 -7.80
C PRO A 173 -5.61 14.19 -6.80
N MET A 174 -6.83 13.68 -7.01
CA MET A 174 -8.00 14.02 -6.19
C MET A 174 -8.29 13.03 -5.05
N ARG A 175 -7.46 11.99 -4.88
CA ARG A 175 -7.59 10.98 -3.83
C ARG A 175 -6.35 10.99 -2.94
N ARG A 176 -6.50 10.50 -1.71
CA ARG A 176 -5.38 10.15 -0.85
C ARG A 176 -5.40 8.64 -0.62
N ALA A 177 -4.23 8.01 -0.56
CA ALA A 177 -4.12 6.58 -0.33
C ALA A 177 -2.99 6.22 0.63
N VAL A 178 -3.19 5.08 1.29
CA VAL A 178 -2.16 4.32 2.00
C VAL A 178 -1.85 3.09 1.15
N LEU A 179 -0.57 2.89 0.85
CA LEU A 179 -0.08 1.75 0.09
C LEU A 179 0.09 0.55 1.02
N GLN A 180 -0.48 -0.57 0.60
CA GLN A 180 -0.36 -1.88 1.25
C GLN A 180 0.26 -2.85 0.26
N ASP A 181 1.08 -3.77 0.77
CA ASP A 181 1.67 -4.83 -0.04
C ASP A 181 0.74 -6.06 -0.11
N LEU A 182 1.22 -7.15 -0.69
CA LEU A 182 0.45 -8.39 -0.84
C LEU A 182 0.54 -9.34 0.35
N THR A 183 1.27 -8.98 1.39
CA THR A 183 1.49 -9.87 2.52
C THR A 183 0.27 -9.96 3.42
N CYS A 184 0.11 -11.09 4.09
CA CYS A 184 -0.91 -11.29 5.11
C CYS A 184 -0.59 -10.55 6.44
N ASP A 185 0.54 -9.85 6.52
CA ASP A 185 0.98 -9.15 7.73
C ASP A 185 0.48 -7.70 7.72
N SER A 186 -0.09 -7.25 8.84
CA SER A 186 -0.57 -5.87 8.99
C SER A 186 0.55 -4.82 8.93
N ASP A 187 1.81 -5.23 9.12
CA ASP A 187 3.00 -4.39 8.97
C ASP A 187 3.42 -4.22 7.50
N GLY A 188 2.82 -4.98 6.56
CA GLY A 188 2.97 -4.86 5.10
C GLY A 188 2.34 -3.59 4.52
N LYS A 189 2.64 -2.43 5.10
CA LYS A 189 2.11 -1.12 4.68
C LYS A 189 3.13 -0.02 4.84
N ILE A 190 2.99 1.02 4.02
CA ILE A 190 3.80 2.22 4.13
C ILE A 190 3.06 3.25 4.99
N ASN A 191 3.71 3.74 6.04
CA ASN A 191 3.08 4.62 7.04
C ASN A 191 3.44 6.11 6.86
N GLN A 192 4.46 6.42 6.06
CA GLN A 192 5.00 7.77 5.91
C GLN A 192 5.31 8.07 4.45
N TYR A 193 4.84 9.22 3.98
CA TYR A 193 4.94 9.66 2.60
C TYR A 193 5.50 11.06 2.54
N VAL A 194 6.34 11.32 1.53
CA VAL A 194 6.82 12.67 1.24
C VAL A 194 5.72 13.41 0.48
N ASP A 195 5.20 14.49 1.05
CA ASP A 195 4.17 15.35 0.45
C ASP A 195 4.61 16.81 0.57
N GLU A 196 4.94 17.44 -0.56
CA GLU A 196 5.50 18.80 -0.65
C GLU A 196 6.66 19.09 0.33
N GLN A 197 6.35 19.66 1.50
CA GLN A 197 7.30 20.08 2.53
C GLN A 197 7.11 19.33 3.86
N SER A 198 6.23 18.34 3.90
CA SER A 198 5.91 17.55 5.09
C SER A 198 6.04 16.05 4.84
N ILE A 199 5.99 15.30 5.96
CA ILE A 199 5.80 13.86 5.95
C ILE A 199 4.36 13.63 6.40
N GLU A 200 3.58 12.96 5.55
CA GLU A 200 2.17 12.68 5.77
C GLU A 200 1.95 11.17 5.95
N THR A 201 0.79 10.79 6.49
CA THR A 201 0.34 9.41 6.76
C THR A 201 -0.35 8.74 5.57
N SER A 202 -0.61 9.50 4.52
CA SER A 202 -1.15 9.05 3.23
C SER A 202 -0.52 9.89 2.11
N MET A 203 -0.61 9.45 0.85
CA MET A 203 -0.11 10.20 -0.30
C MET A 203 -1.22 10.58 -1.29
N PRO A 204 -1.09 11.72 -2.00
CA PRO A 204 -1.99 12.06 -3.10
C PRO A 204 -1.83 11.09 -4.27
N VAL A 205 -2.94 10.61 -4.80
CA VAL A 205 -2.99 9.66 -5.93
C VAL A 205 -4.18 9.96 -6.85
N HIS A 206 -4.07 9.51 -8.10
CA HIS A 206 -5.18 9.50 -9.03
C HIS A 206 -6.08 8.29 -8.78
N ALA A 207 -7.38 8.45 -9.02
CA ALA A 207 -8.27 7.29 -9.04
C ALA A 207 -7.84 6.28 -10.12
N VAL A 208 -7.73 5.02 -9.74
CA VAL A 208 -7.47 3.90 -10.66
C VAL A 208 -8.68 3.71 -11.58
N LYS A 209 -8.42 3.57 -12.88
CA LYS A 209 -9.43 3.32 -13.92
C LYS A 209 -9.44 1.83 -14.27
N GLU A 210 -10.62 1.28 -14.46
CA GLU A 210 -10.77 -0.14 -14.81
C GLU A 210 -10.09 -0.44 -16.15
N GLY A 211 -9.27 -1.49 -16.20
CA GLY A 211 -8.53 -1.90 -17.39
C GLY A 211 -7.26 -1.08 -17.69
N GLU A 212 -6.90 -0.11 -16.86
CA GLU A 212 -5.65 0.65 -16.97
C GLU A 212 -4.69 0.30 -15.82
N ASP A 213 -3.41 0.05 -16.15
CA ASP A 213 -2.38 -0.15 -15.14
C ASP A 213 -2.09 1.15 -14.39
N TYR A 214 -2.04 1.07 -13.06
CA TYR A 214 -1.62 2.19 -12.22
C TYR A 214 -0.27 1.87 -11.57
N LEU A 215 0.79 2.54 -12.04
CA LEU A 215 2.18 2.27 -11.65
C LEU A 215 2.68 3.37 -10.71
N LEU A 216 3.35 2.95 -9.65
CA LEU A 216 4.04 3.81 -8.70
C LEU A 216 5.54 3.52 -8.75
N GLY A 217 6.35 4.55 -8.56
CA GLY A 217 7.79 4.44 -8.39
C GLY A 217 8.19 4.76 -6.97
N VAL A 218 8.94 3.88 -6.33
CA VAL A 218 9.62 4.13 -5.05
C VAL A 218 11.07 4.45 -5.34
N PHE A 219 11.48 5.67 -4.97
CA PHE A 219 12.80 6.20 -5.27
C PHE A 219 13.73 6.09 -4.05
N LEU A 220 15.02 6.26 -4.31
CA LEU A 220 16.08 6.23 -3.28
C LEU A 220 16.27 4.85 -2.62
N VAL A 221 15.93 3.78 -3.34
CA VAL A 221 16.04 2.38 -2.86
C VAL A 221 17.41 1.76 -3.10
N GLY A 222 18.37 2.45 -3.72
CA GLY A 222 19.64 1.87 -4.16
C GLY A 222 20.69 1.64 -3.06
N ALA A 223 20.38 1.89 -1.79
CA ALA A 223 21.29 1.65 -0.67
C ALA A 223 20.63 0.76 0.37
N TYR A 224 21.30 -0.32 0.76
CA TYR A 224 20.87 -1.31 1.76
C TYR A 224 19.65 -2.17 1.38
N GLN A 225 18.65 -1.63 0.69
CA GLN A 225 17.36 -2.30 0.49
C GLN A 225 17.46 -3.70 -0.12
N GLU A 226 18.18 -3.84 -1.23
CA GLU A 226 18.26 -5.11 -1.98
C GLU A 226 18.84 -6.26 -1.15
N ILE A 227 19.90 -6.01 -0.38
CA ILE A 227 20.61 -7.06 0.36
C ILE A 227 19.98 -7.37 1.72
N LEU A 228 19.13 -6.48 2.24
CA LEU A 228 18.45 -6.64 3.53
C LEU A 228 17.05 -7.26 3.40
N GLY A 229 16.57 -7.50 2.18
CA GLY A 229 15.26 -8.11 1.93
C GLY A 229 15.13 -9.51 2.54
N ASP A 230 13.93 -9.85 2.97
CA ASP A 230 13.55 -11.19 3.44
C ASP A 230 12.33 -11.73 2.69
N MET A 231 12.25 -13.06 2.60
CA MET A 231 11.23 -13.84 1.91
C MET A 231 9.96 -14.02 2.76
N HIS A 232 9.44 -12.93 3.34
CA HIS A 232 8.19 -12.98 4.10
C HIS A 232 7.04 -13.48 3.21
N ASN A 233 6.25 -14.44 3.70
CA ASN A 233 5.24 -15.19 2.92
C ASN A 233 5.77 -15.86 1.64
N LEU A 234 7.08 -16.13 1.56
CA LEU A 234 7.72 -16.70 0.37
C LEU A 234 7.60 -15.82 -0.88
N PHE A 235 7.50 -14.50 -0.70
CA PHE A 235 7.76 -13.55 -1.78
C PHE A 235 9.27 -13.40 -1.94
N GLY A 236 9.82 -13.88 -3.05
CA GLY A 236 11.25 -13.83 -3.32
C GLY A 236 11.70 -12.57 -4.03
N ASP A 237 12.91 -12.61 -4.57
CA ASP A 237 13.53 -11.49 -5.29
C ASP A 237 12.66 -11.04 -6.47
N THR A 238 12.63 -9.73 -6.71
CA THR A 238 11.93 -9.10 -7.84
C THR A 238 12.80 -9.11 -9.09
N ASP A 239 12.19 -8.96 -10.28
CA ASP A 239 12.95 -8.69 -11.49
C ASP A 239 13.78 -7.40 -11.33
N SER A 240 15.04 -7.44 -11.77
CA SER A 240 15.90 -6.25 -11.81
C SER A 240 16.52 -6.08 -13.19
N VAL A 241 16.69 -4.82 -13.60
CA VAL A 241 17.25 -4.47 -14.90
C VAL A 241 18.00 -3.17 -14.83
N ASN A 242 19.18 -3.12 -15.46
CA ASN A 242 19.93 -1.89 -15.59
C ASN A 242 19.52 -1.13 -16.85
N ILE A 243 19.18 0.14 -16.70
CA ILE A 243 18.81 1.03 -17.80
C ILE A 243 19.95 2.01 -18.06
N TYR A 244 20.39 2.10 -19.31
CA TYR A 244 21.49 2.96 -19.74
C TYR A 244 21.01 3.93 -20.82
N GLN A 245 21.50 5.17 -20.74
CA GLN A 245 21.31 6.17 -21.78
C GLN A 245 22.64 6.45 -22.48
N ASN A 246 22.66 6.30 -23.80
CA ASN A 246 23.80 6.67 -24.63
C ASN A 246 23.90 8.20 -24.78
N ALA A 247 25.06 8.68 -25.22
CA ALA A 247 25.29 10.11 -25.45
C ALA A 247 24.36 10.73 -26.53
N ASP A 248 23.78 9.91 -27.42
CA ASP A 248 22.81 10.34 -28.44
C ASP A 248 21.36 10.38 -27.90
N GLY A 249 21.15 10.02 -26.63
CA GLY A 249 19.84 9.96 -25.98
C GLY A 249 19.12 8.63 -26.13
N SER A 250 19.63 7.69 -26.93
CA SER A 250 19.03 6.35 -27.04
C SER A 250 19.17 5.57 -25.73
N VAL A 251 18.15 4.76 -25.41
CA VAL A 251 18.09 3.97 -24.19
C VAL A 251 18.22 2.49 -24.53
N TYR A 252 19.03 1.76 -23.76
CA TYR A 252 19.11 0.31 -23.81
C TYR A 252 19.11 -0.27 -22.39
N HIS A 253 18.77 -1.56 -22.29
CA HIS A 253 18.78 -2.28 -21.01
C HIS A 253 19.79 -3.42 -21.04
N ALA A 254 20.35 -3.76 -19.88
CA ALA A 254 21.26 -4.90 -19.70
C ALA A 254 21.21 -5.41 -18.26
N GLY A 255 21.91 -6.52 -17.98
CA GLY A 255 21.98 -7.11 -16.64
C GLY A 255 20.59 -7.39 -16.06
N ILE A 256 19.79 -8.15 -16.81
CA ILE A 256 18.47 -8.61 -16.35
C ILE A 256 18.71 -9.75 -15.37
N GLU A 257 18.24 -9.58 -14.15
CA GLU A 257 18.08 -10.67 -13.19
C GLU A 257 16.58 -10.96 -13.08
N THR A 258 16.22 -12.23 -13.20
CA THR A 258 14.82 -12.67 -13.12
C THR A 258 14.44 -12.96 -11.68
N HIS A 259 13.20 -12.63 -11.33
CA HIS A 259 12.61 -12.93 -10.04
C HIS A 259 12.73 -14.40 -9.63
N ASP A 260 12.59 -14.64 -8.33
CA ASP A 260 12.44 -15.99 -7.80
C ASP A 260 11.07 -16.58 -8.15
N THR A 261 11.10 -17.84 -8.59
CA THR A 261 9.88 -18.62 -8.85
C THR A 261 9.38 -19.29 -7.58
N ILE A 262 8.14 -19.80 -7.62
CA ILE A 262 7.60 -20.62 -6.53
C ILE A 262 8.47 -21.87 -6.30
N GLU A 263 9.10 -22.44 -7.34
CA GLU A 263 10.07 -23.53 -7.16
C GLU A 263 11.28 -23.13 -6.32
N ASP A 264 11.85 -21.95 -6.57
CA ASP A 264 13.02 -21.44 -5.85
C ASP A 264 12.69 -21.25 -4.36
N MET A 265 11.52 -20.68 -4.08
CA MET A 265 11.02 -20.50 -2.72
C MET A 265 10.77 -21.82 -1.98
N LEU A 266 10.25 -22.84 -2.67
CA LEU A 266 10.10 -24.18 -2.09
C LEU A 266 11.46 -24.81 -1.75
N ARG A 267 12.44 -24.68 -2.64
CA ARG A 267 13.79 -25.19 -2.40
C ARG A 267 14.47 -24.48 -1.23
N TYR A 268 14.23 -23.18 -1.09
CA TYR A 268 14.74 -22.39 0.03
C TYR A 268 14.32 -22.97 1.38
N VAL A 269 13.04 -23.37 1.51
CA VAL A 269 12.50 -24.05 2.70
C VAL A 269 12.72 -25.57 2.71
N HIS A 270 13.65 -26.07 1.91
CA HIS A 270 14.07 -27.47 1.83
C HIS A 270 12.98 -28.46 1.36
N LEU A 271 12.04 -27.98 0.54
CA LEU A 271 11.06 -28.83 -0.16
C LEU A 271 11.52 -29.09 -1.59
N SER A 272 11.42 -30.34 -2.07
CA SER A 272 11.71 -30.69 -3.46
C SER A 272 10.46 -30.50 -4.34
N PRO A 273 10.49 -29.58 -5.32
CA PRO A 273 9.43 -29.47 -6.32
C PRO A 273 9.21 -30.77 -7.11
N GLU A 274 10.26 -31.56 -7.34
CA GLU A 274 10.20 -32.83 -8.05
C GLU A 274 9.43 -33.91 -7.26
N GLU A 275 9.68 -34.01 -5.95
CA GLU A 275 8.94 -34.90 -5.06
C GLU A 275 7.48 -34.44 -4.93
N LEU A 276 7.23 -33.12 -4.79
CA LEU A 276 5.88 -32.54 -4.79
C LEU A 276 5.11 -32.91 -6.06
N MET A 277 5.71 -32.76 -7.23
CA MET A 277 5.10 -33.11 -8.50
C MET A 277 4.83 -34.62 -8.63
N THR A 278 5.71 -35.46 -8.09
CA THR A 278 5.51 -36.91 -8.05
C THR A 278 4.30 -37.28 -7.20
N HIS A 279 4.21 -36.74 -5.97
CA HIS A 279 3.07 -36.97 -5.09
C HIS A 279 1.76 -36.42 -5.65
N TYR A 280 1.80 -35.24 -6.27
CA TYR A 280 0.62 -34.66 -6.89
C TYR A 280 0.13 -35.49 -8.07
N ARG A 281 1.04 -36.03 -8.89
CA ARG A 281 0.70 -36.97 -9.98
C ARG A 281 -0.01 -38.22 -9.47
N ASP A 282 0.49 -38.82 -8.39
CA ASP A 282 -0.13 -40.02 -7.80
C ASP A 282 -1.53 -39.71 -7.21
N LYS A 283 -1.68 -38.53 -6.60
CA LYS A 283 -2.97 -38.03 -6.09
C LYS A 283 -3.99 -37.80 -7.21
N VAL A 284 -3.59 -37.15 -8.29
CA VAL A 284 -4.43 -36.91 -9.48
C VAL A 284 -4.77 -38.24 -10.18
N ALA A 285 -3.85 -39.20 -10.22
CA ALA A 285 -4.08 -40.51 -10.83
C ALA A 285 -5.11 -41.37 -10.08
N SER A 286 -5.18 -41.24 -8.75
CA SER A 286 -6.14 -41.96 -7.90
C SER A 286 -7.50 -41.27 -7.77
N ALA A 287 -7.61 -40.00 -8.17
CA ALA A 287 -8.86 -39.24 -8.11
C ALA A 287 -9.89 -39.71 -9.16
N LYS A 288 -11.18 -39.67 -8.80
CA LYS A 288 -12.32 -40.00 -9.67
C LYS A 288 -12.66 -38.84 -10.62
N ILE A 289 -11.69 -38.46 -11.45
CA ILE A 289 -11.77 -37.38 -12.43
C ILE A 289 -11.39 -37.87 -13.82
N THR A 290 -11.86 -37.16 -14.85
CA THR A 290 -11.62 -37.50 -16.25
C THR A 290 -10.16 -37.32 -16.64
N ALA A 291 -9.71 -37.99 -17.71
CA ALA A 291 -8.35 -37.84 -18.22
C ALA A 291 -8.00 -36.38 -18.58
N ARG A 292 -8.98 -35.63 -19.12
CA ARG A 292 -8.82 -34.21 -19.44
C ARG A 292 -8.56 -33.37 -18.18
N GLU A 293 -9.35 -33.56 -17.14
CA GLU A 293 -9.16 -32.83 -15.86
C GLU A 293 -7.81 -33.18 -15.21
N ARG A 294 -7.37 -34.44 -15.30
CA ARG A 294 -6.05 -34.85 -14.80
C ARG A 294 -4.92 -34.06 -15.46
N THR A 295 -4.94 -33.97 -16.78
CA THR A 295 -3.96 -33.17 -17.53
C THR A 295 -4.04 -31.70 -17.14
N GLN A 296 -5.26 -31.13 -17.08
CA GLN A 296 -5.44 -29.73 -16.68
C GLN A 296 -4.86 -29.41 -15.30
N TYR A 297 -5.09 -30.26 -14.29
CA TYR A 297 -4.55 -30.03 -12.94
C TYR A 297 -3.03 -30.17 -12.87
N LEU A 298 -2.46 -31.16 -13.59
CA LEU A 298 -1.02 -31.34 -13.64
C LEU A 298 -0.32 -30.17 -14.33
N ASP A 299 -0.88 -29.70 -15.45
CA ASP A 299 -0.35 -28.56 -16.19
C ASP A 299 -0.49 -27.27 -15.37
N ALA A 300 -1.61 -27.10 -14.65
CA ALA A 300 -1.83 -25.94 -13.79
C ALA A 300 -0.80 -25.87 -12.64
N LEU A 301 -0.56 -26.97 -11.92
CA LEU A 301 0.45 -26.99 -10.86
C LEU A 301 1.86 -26.75 -11.43
N ARG A 302 2.21 -27.44 -12.52
CA ARG A 302 3.52 -27.29 -13.16
C ARG A 302 3.78 -25.87 -13.60
N LEU A 303 2.80 -25.24 -14.24
CA LEU A 303 2.91 -23.84 -14.65
C LEU A 303 2.99 -22.91 -13.44
N GLY A 304 2.19 -23.16 -12.40
CA GLY A 304 2.21 -22.38 -11.17
C GLY A 304 3.58 -22.39 -10.49
N LEU A 305 4.23 -23.55 -10.41
CA LEU A 305 5.57 -23.68 -9.84
C LEU A 305 6.61 -22.80 -10.56
N THR A 306 6.55 -22.69 -11.89
CA THR A 306 7.49 -21.88 -12.69
C THR A 306 7.18 -20.38 -12.73
N ARG A 307 6.09 -19.93 -12.10
CA ARG A 307 5.72 -18.51 -12.07
C ARG A 307 6.43 -17.79 -10.93
N SER A 308 6.48 -16.47 -11.07
CA SER A 308 6.84 -15.55 -10.00
C SER A 308 6.06 -15.85 -8.72
N SER A 309 6.70 -15.59 -7.58
CA SER A 309 6.02 -15.55 -6.29
C SER A 309 4.99 -14.39 -6.19
N TYR A 310 5.09 -13.37 -7.04
CA TYR A 310 4.15 -12.24 -7.11
C TYR A 310 2.92 -12.53 -7.97
N LEU A 311 1.88 -11.68 -7.84
CA LEU A 311 0.62 -11.88 -8.57
C LEU A 311 0.77 -11.54 -10.05
N SER A 312 0.12 -12.33 -10.90
CA SER A 312 -0.09 -12.01 -12.32
C SER A 312 -1.47 -11.38 -12.50
N SER A 313 -1.55 -10.34 -13.31
CA SER A 313 -2.81 -9.75 -13.81
C SER A 313 -3.61 -10.73 -14.67
#